data_AF-A0A842TP78-F1
#
_entry.id   AF-A0A842TP78-F1
#
_cell.length_a   1.000
_cell.length_b   1.000
_cell.length_c   1.000
_cell.angle_alpha   90.00
_cell.angle_beta   90.00
_cell.angle_gamma   90.00
#
_symmetry.space_group_name_H-M   'P 1'
#
loop_
_entity.id
_entity.type
_entity.pdbx_description
1 polymer ?
#
loop_
_entity_poly.entity_id
_entity_poly.type
_entity_poly.pdbx_seq_one_letter_code
_entity_poly.pdbx_strand_id
1 'polypeptide(L)'
;MEDIINRGGGILRVKVYNSTPDNKFDDTDVVLSIDGEIKKLNAGAIIDLGPGESINIKRKLFHKFWAKIGQGKLLIGEVSSINDDRRDNFYYDKVGRFPEVGEDEKPIYLLCSDYEKLPNYNKVLE
;
A
#
# COMPACT_ATOMS: atom_id res chain seq x y z
N MET A 1 7.93 -4.01 -5.50
CA MET A 1 7.47 -3.06 -6.54
C MET A 1 6.04 -3.44 -6.80
N GLU A 2 5.19 -2.44 -6.86
CA GLU A 2 3.75 -2.62 -6.88
C GLU A 2 3.12 -1.57 -7.80
N ASP A 3 2.07 -1.97 -8.49
CA ASP A 3 1.17 -1.05 -9.18
C ASP A 3 -0.09 -0.95 -8.33
N ILE A 4 -0.41 0.26 -7.88
CA ILE A 4 -1.65 0.56 -7.17
C ILE A 4 -2.66 1.06 -8.20
N ILE A 5 -3.80 0.38 -8.29
CA ILE A 5 -4.75 0.51 -9.39
C ILE A 5 -6.10 0.93 -8.81
N ASN A 6 -6.67 2.01 -9.34
CA ASN A 6 -8.08 2.29 -9.12
C ASN A 6 -8.92 1.36 -10.00
N ARG A 7 -9.44 0.27 -9.43
CA ARG A 7 -10.27 -0.70 -10.16
C ARG A 7 -11.71 -0.21 -10.33
N GLY A 8 -12.14 0.83 -9.63
CA GLY A 8 -13.46 1.42 -9.79
C GLY A 8 -13.97 2.20 -8.59
N GLY A 9 -15.06 2.92 -8.82
CA GLY A 9 -15.72 3.76 -7.82
C GLY A 9 -15.19 5.19 -7.81
N GLY A 10 -14.79 5.68 -6.64
CA GLY A 10 -14.31 7.04 -6.42
C GLY A 10 -12.90 7.30 -6.95
N ILE A 11 -12.31 8.42 -6.52
CA ILE A 11 -10.95 8.83 -6.91
C ILE A 11 -9.96 8.38 -5.85
N LEU A 12 -8.90 7.69 -6.27
CA LEU A 12 -7.76 7.31 -5.45
C LEU A 12 -6.75 8.48 -5.42
N ARG A 13 -6.47 9.03 -4.24
CA ARG A 13 -5.40 10.03 -4.07
C ARG A 13 -4.14 9.33 -3.59
N VAL A 14 -2.99 9.63 -4.19
CA VAL A 14 -1.70 9.07 -3.79
C VAL A 14 -0.70 10.20 -3.59
N LYS A 15 -0.14 10.30 -2.38
CA LYS A 15 0.94 11.25 -2.04
C LYS A 15 2.28 10.52 -2.05
N VAL A 16 3.29 11.09 -2.68
CA VAL A 16 4.60 10.43 -2.87
C VAL A 16 5.78 11.29 -2.41
N TYR A 17 6.82 10.65 -1.88
CA TYR A 17 8.13 11.23 -1.58
C TYR A 17 9.23 10.21 -1.89
N ASN A 18 10.39 10.67 -2.36
CA ASN A 18 11.59 9.84 -2.35
C ASN A 18 12.02 9.58 -0.89
N SER A 19 12.76 8.50 -0.66
CA SER A 19 13.38 8.21 0.63
C SER A 19 14.86 8.56 0.60
N THR A 20 15.33 9.26 1.63
CA THR A 20 16.76 9.41 1.91
C THR A 20 17.36 8.06 2.37
N PRO A 21 18.70 7.91 2.40
CA PRO A 21 19.37 6.71 2.91
C PRO A 21 19.03 6.36 4.38
N ASP A 22 18.67 7.36 5.19
CA ASP A 22 18.27 7.23 6.60
C ASP A 22 16.73 7.14 6.79
N ASN A 23 16.00 6.80 5.73
CA ASN A 23 14.54 6.60 5.72
C ASN A 23 13.73 7.83 6.15
N LYS A 24 14.11 9.00 5.64
CA LYS A 24 13.35 10.26 5.76
C LYS A 24 12.73 10.64 4.43
N PHE A 25 11.75 11.54 4.46
CA PHE A 25 11.28 12.19 3.24
C PHE A 25 12.40 13.02 2.65
N ASP A 26 12.69 12.77 1.37
CA ASP A 26 13.57 13.58 0.56
C ASP A 26 12.75 14.67 -0.15
N ASP A 27 13.35 15.84 -0.37
CA ASP A 27 12.72 17.00 -1.02
C ASP A 27 12.94 17.03 -2.54
N THR A 28 13.66 16.04 -3.07
CA THR A 28 13.92 15.86 -4.50
C THR A 28 12.67 15.50 -5.31
N ASP A 29 12.66 15.92 -6.58
CA ASP A 29 11.60 15.55 -7.51
C ASP A 29 11.45 14.02 -7.64
N VAL A 30 10.20 13.56 -7.60
CA VAL A 30 9.83 12.16 -7.76
C VAL A 30 9.61 11.86 -9.24
N VAL A 31 10.23 10.78 -9.72
CA VAL A 31 10.01 10.26 -11.09
C VAL A 31 9.35 8.89 -11.01
N LEU A 32 8.14 8.77 -11.56
CA LEU A 32 7.33 7.56 -11.51
C LEU A 32 6.54 7.36 -12.80
N SER A 33 5.92 6.19 -12.96
CA SER A 33 5.05 5.85 -14.09
C SER A 33 3.59 5.89 -13.66
N ILE A 34 2.74 6.55 -14.46
CA ILE A 34 1.27 6.47 -14.37
C ILE A 34 0.78 5.87 -15.69
N ASP A 35 0.20 4.68 -15.64
CA ASP A 35 -0.27 3.94 -16.83
C ASP A 35 0.76 3.83 -17.98
N GLY A 36 2.04 3.74 -17.63
CA GLY A 36 3.15 3.67 -18.59
C GLY A 36 3.76 5.02 -18.97
N GLU A 37 3.14 6.15 -18.60
CA GLU A 37 3.68 7.48 -18.84
C GLU A 37 4.59 7.93 -17.69
N ILE A 38 5.83 8.30 -18.02
CA ILE A 38 6.78 8.81 -17.02
C ILE A 38 6.43 10.25 -16.65
N LYS A 39 6.16 10.48 -15.37
CA LYS A 39 5.92 11.80 -14.78
C LYS A 39 7.06 12.20 -13.86
N LYS A 40 7.40 13.49 -13.89
CA LYS A 40 8.28 14.14 -12.92
C LYS A 40 7.44 15.09 -12.06
N LEU A 41 7.41 14.87 -10.76
CA LEU A 41 6.55 15.56 -9.80
C LEU A 41 7.39 16.11 -8.64
N ASN A 42 6.99 17.23 -8.07
CA ASN A 42 7.66 17.74 -6.87
C ASN A 42 7.48 16.77 -5.68
N ALA A 43 8.43 16.74 -4.76
CA ALA A 43 8.29 16.00 -3.50
C ALA A 43 6.97 16.34 -2.78
N GLY A 44 6.23 15.32 -2.36
CA GLY A 44 4.96 15.49 -1.68
C GLY A 44 3.76 15.80 -2.56
N ALA A 45 3.92 15.72 -3.89
CA ALA A 45 2.81 15.81 -4.83
C ALA A 45 1.71 14.78 -4.49
N ILE A 46 0.46 15.19 -4.72
CA ILE A 46 -0.73 14.35 -4.59
C ILE A 46 -1.30 14.12 -5.99
N ILE A 47 -1.34 12.87 -6.41
CA ILE A 47 -1.89 12.41 -7.68
C ILE A 47 -3.33 11.95 -7.44
N ASP A 48 -4.26 12.37 -8.28
CA ASP A 48 -5.63 11.83 -8.32
C ASP A 48 -5.67 10.79 -9.46
N LEU A 49 -6.06 9.56 -9.16
CA LEU A 49 -6.27 8.45 -10.10
C LEU A 49 -7.76 8.11 -10.15
N GLY A 50 -8.38 8.27 -11.32
CA GLY A 50 -9.73 7.84 -11.65
C GLY A 50 -9.83 6.35 -11.96
N PRO A 51 -11.05 5.82 -12.10
CA PRO A 51 -11.27 4.42 -12.46
C PRO A 51 -10.50 4.01 -13.72
N GLY A 52 -9.73 2.93 -13.60
CA GLY A 52 -8.88 2.39 -14.67
C GLY A 52 -7.42 2.85 -14.61
N GLU A 53 -7.11 3.93 -13.88
CA GLU A 53 -5.75 4.47 -13.79
C GLU A 53 -4.92 3.77 -12.70
N SER A 54 -3.62 3.71 -12.92
CA SER A 54 -2.65 3.04 -12.05
C SER A 54 -1.35 3.82 -11.90
N ILE A 55 -0.69 3.63 -10.74
CA ILE A 55 0.60 4.23 -10.42
C ILE A 55 1.60 3.14 -10.04
N ASN A 56 2.79 3.17 -10.66
CA ASN A 56 3.88 2.28 -10.31
C ASN A 56 4.68 2.85 -9.13
N ILE A 57 4.73 2.10 -8.03
CA ILE A 57 5.48 2.41 -6.82
C ILE A 57 6.74 1.53 -6.76
N LYS A 58 7.88 2.20 -6.89
CA LYS A 58 9.21 1.57 -6.80
C LYS A 58 9.61 1.39 -5.33
N ARG A 59 10.54 0.46 -5.10
CA ARG A 59 11.14 0.26 -3.76
C ARG A 59 11.71 1.58 -3.24
N LYS A 60 11.49 1.85 -1.95
CA LYS A 60 11.92 3.09 -1.24
C LYS A 60 11.24 4.38 -1.72
N LEU A 61 10.15 4.29 -2.47
CA LEU A 61 9.27 5.44 -2.68
C LEU A 61 8.23 5.45 -1.56
N PHE A 62 8.30 6.45 -0.69
CA PHE A 62 7.24 6.66 0.29
C PHE A 62 5.95 7.01 -0.41
N HIS A 63 4.88 6.35 -0.02
CA HIS A 63 3.56 6.59 -0.58
C HIS A 63 2.49 6.53 0.52
N LYS A 64 1.47 7.35 0.38
CA LYS A 64 0.26 7.34 1.21
C LYS A 64 -0.94 7.51 0.31
N PHE A 65 -1.96 6.68 0.46
CA PHE A 65 -3.15 6.77 -0.37
C PHE A 65 -4.45 6.79 0.42
N TRP A 66 -5.49 7.39 -0.17
CA TRP A 66 -6.83 7.49 0.40
C TRP A 66 -7.88 7.76 -0.68
N ALA A 67 -9.14 7.43 -0.38
CA ALA A 67 -10.26 7.84 -1.24
C ALA A 67 -10.50 9.35 -1.11
N LYS A 68 -10.66 10.05 -2.23
CA LYS A 68 -11.01 11.48 -2.24
C LYS A 68 -12.38 11.68 -1.58
N ILE A 69 -12.42 12.58 -0.59
CA ILE A 69 -13.63 12.87 0.19
C ILE A 69 -14.77 13.28 -0.76
N GLY A 70 -15.94 12.71 -0.54
CA GLY A 70 -17.15 13.02 -1.32
C GLY A 70 -17.24 12.34 -2.68
N GLN A 71 -16.31 11.45 -3.06
CA GLN A 71 -16.31 10.76 -4.36
C GLN A 71 -16.79 9.30 -4.29
N GLY A 72 -17.39 8.88 -3.18
CA GLY A 72 -17.91 7.52 -3.01
C GLY A 72 -16.85 6.50 -2.59
N LYS A 73 -17.23 5.21 -2.63
CA LYS A 73 -16.36 4.09 -2.27
C LYS A 73 -15.32 3.86 -3.36
N LEU A 74 -14.14 3.41 -2.97
CA LEU A 74 -13.02 3.12 -3.87
C LEU A 74 -12.67 1.64 -3.79
N LEU A 75 -12.51 0.99 -4.95
CA LEU A 75 -11.95 -0.35 -5.04
C LEU A 75 -10.49 -0.24 -5.52
N ILE A 76 -9.55 -0.62 -4.66
CA ILE A 76 -8.12 -0.62 -4.97
C ILE A 76 -7.72 -2.05 -5.35
N GLY A 77 -6.98 -2.18 -6.45
CA GLY A 77 -6.23 -3.37 -6.78
C GLY A 77 -4.74 -3.13 -6.63
N GLU A 78 -4.01 -4.16 -6.25
CA GLU A 78 -2.55 -4.19 -6.22
C GLU A 78 -2.07 -5.32 -7.11
N VAL A 79 -1.09 -5.04 -7.96
CA VAL A 79 -0.33 -6.06 -8.69
C VAL A 79 1.13 -5.81 -8.42
N SER A 80 1.82 -6.78 -7.84
CA SER A 80 3.16 -6.55 -7.29
C SER A 80 4.11 -7.71 -7.56
N SER A 81 5.39 -7.48 -7.26
CA SER A 81 6.29 -8.57 -6.89
C SER A 81 5.78 -9.28 -5.63
N ILE A 82 6.46 -10.35 -5.19
CA ILE A 82 6.16 -11.03 -3.91
C ILE A 82 6.00 -9.98 -2.80
N ASN A 83 4.89 -10.08 -2.07
CA ASN A 83 4.59 -9.30 -0.87
C ASN A 83 5.07 -10.06 0.37
N ASP A 84 5.72 -9.35 1.30
CA ASP A 84 6.11 -9.85 2.61
C ASP A 84 5.81 -8.80 3.68
N ASP A 85 4.52 -8.67 4.02
CA ASP A 85 4.01 -7.68 4.95
C ASP A 85 4.72 -7.60 6.32
N ARG A 86 5.46 -8.66 6.70
CA ARG A 86 6.19 -8.74 7.98
C ARG A 86 7.52 -8.02 7.97
N ARG A 87 8.13 -7.86 6.79
CA ARG A 87 9.53 -7.43 6.67
C ARG A 87 9.77 -6.36 5.63
N ASP A 88 8.91 -6.23 4.62
CA ASP A 88 9.13 -5.30 3.50
C ASP A 88 8.47 -3.93 3.68
N ASN A 89 7.72 -3.73 4.77
CA ASN A 89 7.08 -2.48 5.12
C ASN A 89 7.95 -1.61 6.04
N PHE A 90 8.18 -0.36 5.64
CA PHE A 90 8.71 0.69 6.50
C PHE A 90 7.71 1.85 6.58
N TYR A 91 7.24 2.16 7.79
CA TYR A 91 6.37 3.31 8.04
C TYR A 91 7.19 4.49 8.57
N TYR A 92 6.96 5.67 7.98
CA TYR A 92 7.60 6.90 8.45
C TYR A 92 7.22 7.21 9.90
N ASP A 93 5.93 7.07 10.21
CA ASP A 93 5.41 7.15 11.57
C ASP A 93 5.62 5.82 12.30
N LYS A 94 5.81 5.87 13.62
CA LYS A 94 5.92 4.65 14.45
C LYS A 94 4.56 4.00 14.63
N VAL A 95 4.15 3.22 13.64
CA VAL A 95 2.88 2.47 13.62
C VAL A 95 3.12 0.99 13.33
N GLY A 96 2.24 0.12 13.83
CA GLY A 96 2.27 -1.31 13.55
C GLY A 96 1.54 -1.66 12.24
N ARG A 97 2.01 -2.72 11.55
CA ARG A 97 1.35 -3.27 10.35
C ARG A 97 0.05 -4.01 10.66
N PHE A 98 0.07 -4.76 11.76
CA PHE A 98 -1.01 -5.62 12.22
C PHE A 98 -1.48 -5.13 13.59
N PRO A 99 -2.76 -4.76 13.75
CA PRO A 99 -3.33 -4.41 15.05
C PRO A 99 -3.54 -5.66 15.91
N GLU A 100 -3.57 -5.49 17.23
CA GLU A 100 -4.09 -6.50 18.14
C GLU A 100 -5.62 -6.55 18.05
N VAL A 101 -6.20 -7.76 18.15
CA VAL A 101 -7.64 -8.00 18.12
C VAL A 101 -8.10 -8.38 19.52
N GLY A 102 -9.10 -7.66 20.04
CA GLY A 102 -9.80 -8.04 21.27
C GLY A 102 -10.87 -9.08 20.94
N GLU A 103 -10.64 -10.34 21.30
CA GLU A 103 -11.52 -11.48 20.99
C GLU A 103 -12.79 -11.46 21.87
N ASP A 104 -13.74 -10.59 21.56
CA ASP A 104 -15.01 -10.41 22.29
C ASP A 104 -16.11 -11.39 21.85
N GLU A 105 -15.98 -11.98 20.66
CA GLU A 105 -16.85 -13.03 20.14
C GLU A 105 -16.08 -14.07 19.30
N LYS A 106 -16.78 -15.11 18.83
CA LYS A 106 -16.16 -16.14 17.96
C LYS A 106 -15.99 -15.58 16.54
N PRO A 107 -14.84 -15.77 15.89
CA PRO A 107 -14.61 -15.27 14.54
C PRO A 107 -15.49 -15.98 13.51
N ILE A 108 -16.11 -15.21 12.60
CA ILE A 108 -16.86 -15.73 11.45
C ILE A 108 -15.89 -16.16 10.33
N TYR A 109 -14.77 -15.44 10.20
CA TYR A 109 -13.68 -15.71 9.25
C TYR A 109 -12.33 -15.50 9.94
N LEU A 110 -11.29 -16.18 9.48
CA LEU A 110 -9.91 -15.98 9.95
C LEU A 110 -9.21 -14.90 9.11
N LEU A 111 -8.36 -14.09 9.73
CA LEU A 111 -7.46 -13.20 9.01
C LEU A 111 -6.28 -14.01 8.44
N CYS A 112 -5.61 -13.47 7.42
CA CYS A 112 -4.44 -14.13 6.83
C CYS A 112 -3.34 -14.42 7.88
N SER A 113 -3.18 -13.54 8.87
CA SER A 113 -2.21 -13.68 9.96
C SER A 113 -2.59 -14.73 11.01
N ASP A 114 -3.85 -15.18 11.07
CA ASP A 114 -4.31 -16.11 12.11
C ASP A 114 -3.95 -17.57 11.79
N TYR A 115 -3.73 -17.90 10.52
CA TYR A 115 -3.40 -19.27 10.12
C TYR A 115 -2.13 -19.81 10.79
N GLU A 116 -1.14 -18.96 11.06
CA GLU A 116 0.10 -19.36 11.75
C GLU A 116 -0.11 -19.80 13.19
N LYS A 117 -1.22 -19.38 13.81
CA LYS A 117 -1.57 -19.76 15.18
C LYS A 117 -2.25 -21.14 15.23
N LEU A 118 -2.58 -21.74 14.08
CA LEU A 118 -3.26 -23.02 14.02
C LEU A 118 -2.29 -24.18 14.33
N PRO A 119 -2.73 -25.20 15.11
CA PRO A 119 -1.86 -26.29 15.58
C PRO A 119 -1.13 -27.10 14.49
N ASN A 120 -1.65 -27.11 13.25
CA ASN A 120 -1.12 -27.89 12.14
C ASN A 120 -0.51 -27.04 11.02
N TYR A 121 -0.33 -25.73 11.23
CA TYR A 121 0.16 -24.82 10.17
C TYR A 121 1.46 -25.32 9.51
N ASN A 122 2.41 -25.78 10.33
CA ASN A 122 3.71 -26.25 9.85
C ASN A 122 3.69 -27.62 9.14
N LYS A 123 2.58 -28.36 9.16
CA LYS A 123 2.47 -29.65 8.46
C LYS A 123 2.07 -29.54 6.99
N VAL A 124 1.69 -28.35 6.53
CA VAL A 124 1.21 -28.10 5.16
C VAL A 124 2.33 -27.57 4.25
N LEU A 125 3.49 -27.23 4.82
CA LEU A 125 4.63 -26.63 4.11
C LEU A 125 5.77 -27.63 3.82
N GLU A 126 5.58 -28.91 4.12
CA GLU A 126 6.42 -30.05 3.68
C GLU A 126 5.77 -30.74 2.47
#